data_AF-A0A1B7MFW9-F1
#
_entry.id   AF-A0A1B7MFW9-F1
#
_cell.length_a   1.000
_cell.length_b   1.000
_cell.length_c   1.000
_cell.angle_alpha   90.00
_cell.angle_beta   90.00
_cell.angle_gamma   90.00
#
_symmetry.space_group_name_H-M   'P 1'
#
loop_
_entity.id
_entity.type
_entity.pdbx_description
1 polymer ?
#
loop_
_entity_poly.entity_id
_entity_poly.type
_entity_poly.pdbx_seq_one_letter_code
_entity_poly.pdbx_strand_id
1 'polypeptide(L)'
;LPLFRKIVLLVLFCLTQSLSYYNGPSLYSALPSLDISMDMTESQSTWMVSAFQLTFASFLLISGRISDVYNPKNVLIGGVASLGITSLCAGFVVNEVPMIICRALMGIG
;
A
#
# COMPACT_ATOMS: atom_id res chain seq x y z
N LEU A 1 -27.78 12.87 -9.44
CA LEU A 1 -27.43 11.88 -8.38
C LEU A 1 -28.03 12.37 -7.07
N PRO A 2 -28.83 11.56 -6.34
CA PRO A 2 -29.36 11.97 -5.03
C PRO A 2 -28.19 12.29 -4.09
N LEU A 3 -28.30 13.39 -3.32
CA LEU A 3 -27.28 13.91 -2.39
C LEU A 3 -26.66 12.80 -1.50
N PHE A 4 -27.49 11.86 -1.05
CA PHE A 4 -27.08 10.69 -0.27
C PHE A 4 -26.00 9.83 -0.96
N ARG A 5 -26.13 9.54 -2.26
CA ARG A 5 -25.12 8.76 -3.00
C ARG A 5 -23.78 9.47 -3.10
N LYS A 6 -23.76 10.81 -3.22
CA LYS A 6 -22.52 11.60 -3.24
C LYS A 6 -21.80 11.55 -1.90
N ILE A 7 -22.53 11.70 -0.80
CA ILE A 7 -21.95 11.64 0.55
C ILE A 7 -21.36 10.26 0.82
N VAL A 8 -22.08 9.18 0.51
CA VAL A 8 -21.58 7.81 0.69
C VAL A 8 -20.29 7.56 -0.11
N LEU A 9 -20.23 8.04 -1.37
CA LEU A 9 -19.02 7.93 -2.19
C LEU A 9 -17.84 8.70 -1.61
N LEU A 10 -18.06 9.93 -1.12
CA LEU A 10 -17.01 10.74 -0.51
C LEU A 10 -16.48 10.12 0.78
N VAL A 11 -17.37 9.58 1.63
CA VAL A 11 -16.98 8.88 2.86
C VAL A 11 -16.14 7.64 2.54
N LEU A 12 -16.57 6.82 1.57
CA LEU A 12 -15.80 5.66 1.11
C LEU A 12 -14.40 6.05 0.63
N PHE A 13 -14.31 7.09 -0.21
CA PHE A 13 -13.03 7.58 -0.72
C PHE A 13 -12.11 8.10 0.39
N CYS A 14 -12.69 8.82 1.36
CA CYS A 14 -11.95 9.35 2.50
C CYS A 14 -11.42 8.21 3.37
N LEU A 15 -12.23 7.18 3.66
CA LEU A 15 -11.81 6.01 4.41
C LEU A 15 -10.69 5.23 3.70
N THR A 16 -10.80 5.03 2.39
CA THR A 16 -9.73 4.37 1.61
C THR A 16 -8.44 5.19 1.64
N GLN A 17 -8.52 6.52 1.52
CA GLN A 17 -7.34 7.39 1.56
C GLN A 17 -6.68 7.38 2.94
N SER A 18 -7.47 7.41 4.02
CA SER A 18 -6.94 7.30 5.38
C SER A 18 -6.22 5.98 5.61
N LEU A 19 -6.76 4.88 5.10
CA LEU A 19 -6.12 3.56 5.19
C LEU A 19 -4.76 3.54 4.47
N SER A 20 -4.70 4.05 3.25
CA SER A 20 -3.45 4.11 2.48
C SER A 20 -2.41 5.02 3.14
N TYR A 21 -2.84 6.15 3.69
CA TYR A 21 -1.94 7.06 4.42
C TYR A 21 -1.33 6.41 5.66
N TYR A 22 -2.10 5.61 6.40
CA TYR A 22 -1.60 4.88 7.57
C TYR A 22 -0.64 3.74 7.19
N ASN A 23 -0.85 3.12 6.04
CA ASN A 23 -0.07 1.95 5.62
C ASN A 23 1.42 2.27 5.46
N GLY A 24 1.77 3.42 4.86
CA GLY A 24 3.16 3.85 4.68
C GLY A 24 3.98 3.89 5.98
N PRO A 25 3.58 4.70 6.98
CA PRO A 25 4.33 4.85 8.22
C PRO A 25 4.16 3.71 9.24
N SER A 26 3.22 2.78 9.03
CA SER A 26 3.01 1.61 9.92
C SER A 26 4.29 0.78 10.14
N LEU A 27 5.22 0.88 9.21
CA LEU A 27 6.55 0.29 9.24
C LEU A 27 7.45 0.86 10.32
N TYR A 28 7.43 2.17 10.55
CA TYR A 28 8.41 2.83 11.41
C TYR A 28 8.32 2.36 12.86
N SER A 29 7.13 1.97 13.32
CA SER A 29 6.93 1.38 14.64
C SER A 29 7.35 -0.09 14.72
N ALA A 30 7.39 -0.80 13.60
CA ALA A 30 7.76 -2.22 13.52
C ALA A 30 9.24 -2.44 13.12
N LEU A 31 9.92 -1.45 12.52
CA LEU A 31 11.33 -1.51 12.17
C LEU A 31 12.23 -2.00 13.32
N PRO A 32 12.18 -1.42 14.54
CA PRO A 32 13.08 -1.84 15.60
C PRO A 32 12.85 -3.31 16.03
N SER A 33 11.62 -3.81 16.01
CA SER A 33 11.35 -5.22 16.31
C SER A 33 11.78 -6.15 15.18
N LEU A 34 11.67 -5.71 13.92
CA LEU A 34 12.11 -6.46 12.75
C LEU A 34 13.65 -6.57 12.69
N ASP A 35 14.36 -5.46 12.90
CA ASP A 35 15.82 -5.42 12.93
C ASP A 35 16.39 -6.39 13.99
N ILE A 36 15.79 -6.43 15.18
CA ILE A 36 16.20 -7.36 16.27
C ILE A 36 15.87 -8.82 15.93
N SER A 37 14.72 -9.07 15.30
CA SER A 37 14.24 -10.43 15.03
C SER A 37 14.93 -11.13 13.85
N MET A 38 15.41 -10.35 12.87
CA MET A 38 15.98 -10.86 11.62
C MET A 38 17.47 -10.54 11.43
N ASP A 39 18.11 -9.85 12.40
CA ASP A 39 19.52 -9.41 12.34
C ASP A 39 19.83 -8.65 11.04
N MET A 40 18.93 -7.74 10.65
CA MET A 40 18.99 -7.06 9.35
C MET A 40 20.16 -6.07 9.27
N THR A 41 20.76 -5.98 8.09
CA THR A 41 21.78 -4.95 7.80
C THR A 41 21.11 -3.60 7.52
N GLU A 42 21.75 -2.46 7.85
CA GLU A 42 21.18 -1.12 7.61
C GLU A 42 20.70 -0.87 6.16
N SER A 43 21.36 -1.50 5.19
CA SER A 43 20.95 -1.43 3.78
C SER A 43 19.55 -2.02 3.57
N GLN A 44 19.23 -3.12 4.23
CA GLN A 44 17.95 -3.81 4.07
C GLN A 44 16.81 -3.06 4.75
N SER A 45 17.03 -2.47 5.93
CA SER A 45 16.03 -1.62 6.60
C SER A 45 15.72 -0.38 5.76
N THR A 46 16.74 0.19 5.10
CA THR A 46 16.56 1.28 4.12
C THR A 46 15.74 0.84 2.90
N TRP A 47 16.05 -0.32 2.33
CA TRP A 47 15.30 -0.89 1.20
C TRP A 47 13.85 -1.23 1.57
N MET A 48 13.60 -1.67 2.80
CA MET A 48 12.26 -2.03 3.27
C MET A 48 11.30 -0.83 3.29
N VAL A 49 11.80 0.34 3.66
CA VAL A 49 11.02 1.60 3.63
C VAL A 49 10.95 2.16 2.21
N SER A 50 12.07 2.16 1.49
CA SER A 50 12.19 2.80 0.17
C SER A 50 11.44 2.04 -0.93
N ALA A 51 11.36 0.71 -0.87
CA ALA A 51 10.72 -0.11 -1.91
C ALA A 51 9.24 0.22 -2.12
N PHE A 52 8.52 0.51 -1.02
CA PHE A 52 7.13 0.96 -1.09
C PHE A 52 7.01 2.31 -1.80
N GLN A 53 7.83 3.29 -1.43
CA GLN A 53 7.81 4.62 -2.05
C GLN A 53 8.22 4.58 -3.53
N LEU A 54 9.19 3.74 -3.88
CA LEU A 54 9.67 3.60 -5.26
C LEU A 54 8.58 3.04 -6.18
N THR A 55 7.92 1.97 -5.74
CA THR A 55 6.83 1.33 -6.50
C THR A 55 5.60 2.23 -6.57
N PHE A 56 5.22 2.83 -5.44
CA PHE A 56 4.14 3.81 -5.39
C PHE A 56 4.37 4.97 -6.36
N ALA A 57 5.55 5.61 -6.31
CA ALA A 57 5.87 6.73 -7.21
C ALA A 57 5.89 6.31 -8.69
N SER A 58 6.41 5.12 -8.99
CA SER A 58 6.49 4.61 -10.37
C SER A 58 5.10 4.28 -10.94
N PHE A 59 4.21 3.71 -10.11
CA PHE A 59 2.86 3.32 -10.53
C PHE A 59 1.84 4.45 -10.40
N LEU A 60 2.12 5.53 -9.67
CA LEU A 60 1.18 6.65 -9.47
C LEU A 60 0.73 7.29 -10.79
N LEU A 61 1.65 7.48 -11.74
CA LEU A 61 1.30 8.02 -13.06
C LEU A 61 0.45 7.03 -13.88
N ILE A 62 0.76 5.74 -13.77
CA ILE A 62 0.06 4.67 -14.48
C ILE A 62 -1.35 4.48 -13.93
N SER A 63 -1.50 4.45 -12.60
CA SER A 63 -2.79 4.31 -11.93
C SER A 63 -3.69 5.52 -12.15
N GLY A 64 -3.11 6.73 -12.19
CA GLY A 64 -3.82 7.95 -12.58
C GLY A 64 -4.41 7.84 -14.00
N ARG A 65 -3.61 7.37 -14.96
CA ARG A 65 -4.09 7.19 -16.34
C ARG A 65 -5.15 6.10 -16.47
N ILE A 66 -5.00 5.01 -15.71
CA ILE A 66 -6.01 3.94 -15.64
C ILE A 66 -7.32 4.47 -15.06
N SER A 67 -7.26 5.32 -14.02
CA SER A 67 -8.45 5.93 -13.43
C SER A 67 -9.19 6.89 -14.37
N ASP A 68 -8.48 7.53 -15.31
CA ASP A 68 -9.09 8.42 -16.31
C ASP A 68 -9.81 7.64 -17.42
N VAL A 69 -9.28 6.48 -17.80
CA VAL A 69 -9.78 5.68 -18.93
C VAL A 69 -10.87 4.69 -18.48
N TYR A 70 -10.76 4.14 -17.27
CA TYR A 70 -11.69 3.14 -16.74
C TYR A 70 -12.72 3.73 -15.78
N ASN A 71 -13.78 2.96 -15.50
CA ASN A 71 -14.79 3.36 -14.52
C ASN A 71 -14.14 3.53 -13.12
N PRO A 72 -14.23 4.71 -12.49
CA PRO A 72 -13.50 5.03 -11.25
C PRO A 72 -13.88 4.11 -10.09
N LYS A 73 -15.11 3.59 -10.08
CA LYS A 73 -15.58 2.61 -9.09
C LYS A 73 -14.79 1.30 -9.15
N ASN A 74 -14.50 0.78 -10.35
CA ASN A 74 -13.82 -0.51 -10.49
C ASN A 74 -12.33 -0.38 -10.18
N VAL A 75 -11.73 0.77 -10.54
CA VAL A 75 -10.33 1.07 -10.21
C VAL A 75 -10.14 1.18 -8.70
N LEU A 76 -11.05 1.86 -7.99
CA LEU A 76 -11.02 1.95 -6.52
C LEU A 76 -11.10 0.55 -5.87
N ILE A 77 -12.04 -0.29 -6.32
CA ILE A 77 -12.22 -1.64 -5.76
C ILE A 77 -10.99 -2.51 -6.06
N GLY A 78 -10.41 -2.41 -7.26
CA GLY A 78 -9.20 -3.13 -7.64
C GLY A 78 -7.99 -2.76 -6.78
N GLY A 79 -7.76 -1.47 -6.53
CA GLY A 79 -6.67 -1.00 -5.67
C GLY A 79 -6.82 -1.47 -4.23
N VAL A 80 -8.00 -1.26 -3.63
CA VAL A 80 -8.28 -1.72 -2.26
C VAL A 80 -8.14 -3.24 -2.12
N ALA A 81 -8.58 -4.01 -3.11
CA ALA A 81 -8.41 -5.47 -3.13
C ALA A 81 -6.93 -5.86 -3.20
N SER A 82 -6.14 -5.22 -4.07
CA SER A 82 -4.70 -5.45 -4.19
C SER A 82 -3.96 -5.12 -2.88
N LEU A 83 -4.30 -3.99 -2.25
CA LEU A 83 -3.75 -3.56 -0.96
C LEU A 83 -4.08 -4.59 0.13
N GLY A 84 -5.34 -5.06 0.19
CA GLY A 84 -5.76 -6.09 1.13
C GLY A 84 -5.02 -7.42 0.96
N ILE A 85 -4.94 -7.93 -0.28
CA ILE A 85 -4.26 -9.20 -0.60
C ILE A 85 -2.78 -9.11 -0.23
N THR A 86 -2.13 -8.00 -0.59
CA THR A 86 -0.70 -7.85 -0.33
C THR A 86 -0.40 -7.63 1.16
N SER A 87 -1.28 -6.91 1.88
CA SER A 87 -1.17 -6.76 3.33
C SER A 87 -1.35 -8.10 4.06
N LEU A 88 -2.24 -8.96 3.58
CA LEU A 88 -2.38 -10.33 4.07
C LEU A 88 -1.09 -11.12 3.82
N CYS A 89 -0.56 -11.06 2.60
CA CYS A 89 0.68 -11.75 2.23
C CYS A 89 1.86 -11.31 3.11
N ALA A 90 1.99 -10.01 3.37
CA ALA A 90 3.04 -9.46 4.23
C ALA A 90 2.98 -9.99 5.68
N GLY A 91 1.81 -10.37 6.19
CA GLY A 91 1.66 -10.94 7.53
C GLY A 91 2.17 -12.37 7.69
N PHE A 92 2.34 -13.10 6.58
CA PHE A 92 2.85 -14.49 6.58
C PHE A 92 4.35 -14.59 6.30
N VAL A 93 5.02 -13.46 6.02
CA VAL A 93 6.43 -13.46 5.63
C VAL A 93 7.35 -13.39 6.85
N VAL A 94 8.33 -14.30 6.90
CA VAL A 94 9.28 -14.46 8.02
C VAL A 94 10.73 -14.16 7.61
N ASN A 95 10.98 -13.79 6.35
CA ASN A 95 12.32 -13.48 5.84
C ASN A 95 12.40 -12.05 5.28
N GLU A 96 13.58 -11.45 5.35
CA GLU A 96 13.86 -10.06 4.94
C GLU A 96 13.51 -9.75 3.47
N VAL A 97 13.99 -10.56 2.52
CA VAL A 97 13.84 -10.34 1.07
C VAL A 97 12.38 -10.43 0.63
N PRO A 98 11.62 -11.49 0.97
CA PRO A 98 10.20 -11.54 0.63
C PRO A 98 9.39 -10.44 1.32
N MET A 99 9.85 -9.89 2.45
CA MET A 99 9.17 -8.78 3.11
C MET A 99 9.33 -7.49 2.30
N ILE A 100 10.52 -7.23 1.76
CA ILE A 100 10.77 -6.13 0.82
C ILE A 100 9.93 -6.28 -0.45
N ILE A 101 9.84 -7.50 -1.00
CA ILE A 101 9.01 -7.77 -2.20
C ILE A 101 7.53 -7.55 -1.90
N CYS A 102 7.02 -8.02 -0.75
CA CYS A 102 5.64 -7.76 -0.36
C CYS A 102 5.38 -6.26 -0.21
N ARG A 103 6.31 -5.48 0.33
CA ARG A 103 6.18 -4.02 0.43
C ARG A 103 6.20 -3.32 -0.92
N ALA A 104 7.03 -3.80 -1.85
CA ALA A 104 7.02 -3.32 -3.23
C ALA A 104 5.66 -3.60 -3.88
N LEU A 105 5.07 -4.78 -3.67
CA LEU A 105 3.74 -5.11 -4.17
C LEU A 105 2.64 -4.24 -3.52
N MET A 106 2.78 -3.88 -2.23
CA MET A 106 1.81 -3.03 -1.53
C MET A 106 1.76 -1.62 -2.13
N GLY A 107 2.88 -1.12 -2.67
CA GLY A 107 2.92 0.19 -3.33
C GLY A 107 2.24 0.24 -4.69
N ILE A 108 1.92 -0.91 -5.30
CA ILE A 108 1.19 -0.99 -6.57
C ILE A 108 -0.33 -0.85 -6.37
N GLY A 109 -0.82 -1.19 -5.17
CA GLY A 109 -2.24 -1.20 -4.81
C GLY A 109 -2.85 0.16 -4.49
#